data_AF-A0AA42BEC7-F1
#
_entry.id   AF-A0AA42BEC7-F1
#
_cell.length_a   1.000
_cell.length_b   1.000
_cell.length_c   1.000
_cell.angle_alpha   90.00
_cell.angle_beta   90.00
_cell.angle_gamma   90.00
#
_symmetry.space_group_name_H-M   'P 1'
#
loop_
_entity.id
_entity.type
_entity.pdbx_description
1 polymer ?
#
loop_
_entity_poly.entity_id
_entity_poly.type
_entity_poly.pdbx_seq_one_letter_code
_entity_poly.pdbx_strand_id
1 'polypeptide(L)'
;MRTALFGLLLILSVPALAQIYKYTDDKGNTVYTNQPPDGVAVDTVDLPPANTVNIRTPEPPPPLASDQEDQRQPYRSLSLGGIPDEEALRANNGTFVVTAQLDPMLQRGHRIRFLLDGIPQAAPGTATALQLNNIDRGTHVLSVEVLADNDQVIQRAEQQFTVQRVHTSSPGRP
;
A
#
# COMPACT_ATOMS: atom_id res chain seq x y z
N MET A 1 23.44 41.95 -16.80
CA MET A 1 23.44 40.92 -17.87
C MET A 1 23.41 39.47 -17.36
N ARG A 2 23.83 39.16 -16.12
CA ARG A 2 23.80 37.78 -15.57
C ARG A 2 22.43 37.36 -15.01
N THR A 3 21.64 38.31 -14.48
CA THR A 3 20.29 38.07 -13.94
C THR A 3 19.24 37.82 -15.03
N ALA A 4 19.43 38.38 -16.23
CA ALA A 4 18.58 38.09 -17.39
C ALA A 4 18.73 36.64 -17.89
N LEU A 5 19.91 36.03 -17.68
CA LEU A 5 20.19 34.65 -18.08
C LEU A 5 19.49 33.63 -17.17
N PHE A 6 19.37 33.93 -15.87
CA PHE A 6 18.63 33.08 -14.91
C PHE A 6 17.11 33.15 -15.10
N GLY A 7 16.57 34.31 -15.50
CA GLY A 7 15.15 34.44 -15.85
C GLY A 7 14.76 33.66 -17.10
N LEU A 8 15.66 33.60 -18.10
CA LEU A 8 15.43 32.83 -19.33
C LEU A 8 15.46 31.30 -19.07
N LEU A 9 16.28 30.85 -18.12
CA LEU A 9 16.40 29.42 -17.80
C LEU A 9 15.16 28.85 -17.10
N LEU A 10 14.40 29.68 -16.37
CA LEU A 10 13.21 29.23 -15.62
C LEU A 10 11.97 29.04 -16.52
N ILE A 11 11.94 29.66 -17.69
CA ILE A 11 10.79 29.61 -18.63
C ILE A 11 10.78 28.31 -19.46
N LEU A 12 11.89 27.55 -19.47
CA LEU A 12 12.01 26.31 -20.27
C LEU A 12 11.52 25.02 -19.58
N SER A 13 10.98 25.09 -18.37
CA SER A 13 10.48 23.94 -17.63
C SER A 13 9.02 23.60 -18.01
N VAL A 14 8.82 22.96 -19.16
CA VAL A 14 7.52 22.38 -19.53
C VAL A 14 7.44 20.92 -19.03
N PRO A 15 6.42 20.52 -18.25
CA PRO A 15 6.23 19.11 -17.89
C PRO A 15 5.72 18.33 -19.11
N ALA A 16 6.46 17.30 -19.53
CA ALA A 16 6.03 16.38 -20.58
C ALA A 16 5.01 15.38 -20.01
N LEU A 17 3.73 15.54 -20.35
CA LEU A 17 2.69 14.55 -20.07
C LEU A 17 2.69 13.51 -21.20
N ALA A 18 3.34 12.37 -20.98
CA ALA A 18 3.24 11.22 -21.87
C ALA A 18 1.93 10.48 -21.61
N GLN A 19 0.97 10.59 -22.54
CA GLN A 19 -0.25 9.79 -22.52
C GLN A 19 -0.02 8.52 -23.34
N ILE A 20 -0.14 7.36 -22.69
CA ILE A 20 0.04 6.04 -23.30
C ILE A 20 -1.32 5.55 -23.78
N TYR A 21 -1.46 5.33 -25.09
CA TYR A 21 -2.67 4.74 -25.68
C TYR A 21 -2.38 3.32 -26.16
N LYS A 22 -3.20 2.37 -25.70
CA LYS A 22 -3.18 0.96 -26.09
C LYS A 22 -4.56 0.61 -26.62
N TYR A 23 -4.63 0.03 -27.81
CA TYR A 23 -5.86 -0.61 -28.29
C TYR A 23 -5.53 -2.03 -28.78
N THR A 24 -6.54 -2.89 -28.75
CA THR A 24 -6.46 -4.32 -29.09
C THR A 24 -7.36 -4.56 -30.29
N ASP A 25 -6.89 -5.29 -31.30
CA ASP A 25 -7.72 -5.68 -32.45
C ASP A 25 -8.60 -6.91 -32.15
N ASP A 26 -9.57 -7.18 -33.03
CA ASP A 26 -10.55 -8.28 -32.88
C ASP A 26 -9.94 -9.69 -33.02
N LYS A 27 -8.61 -9.83 -33.01
CA LYS A 27 -7.89 -11.11 -32.93
C LYS A 27 -6.90 -11.18 -31.77
N GLY A 28 -6.89 -10.18 -30.87
CA GLY A 28 -6.14 -10.20 -29.62
C GLY A 28 -4.64 -9.88 -29.75
N ASN A 29 -4.18 -9.34 -30.88
CA ASN A 29 -2.78 -9.00 -31.08
C ASN A 29 -2.54 -7.49 -31.08
N THR A 30 -1.44 -7.04 -30.46
CA THR A 30 -1.07 -5.62 -30.38
C THR A 30 -0.21 -5.25 -31.58
N VAL A 31 -0.74 -4.46 -32.52
CA VAL A 31 -0.01 -4.02 -33.73
C VAL A 31 0.08 -2.49 -33.75
N TYR A 32 1.29 -1.97 -34.00
CA TYR A 32 1.55 -0.54 -34.17
C TYR A 32 1.81 -0.27 -35.65
N THR A 33 1.03 0.61 -36.30
CA THR A 33 1.27 1.00 -37.71
C THR A 33 0.84 2.44 -38.00
N ASN A 34 1.41 3.05 -39.03
CA ASN A 34 1.34 4.50 -39.32
C ASN A 34 1.08 4.82 -40.81
N GLN A 35 0.35 3.97 -41.57
CA GLN A 35 0.02 4.26 -42.98
C GLN A 35 -1.20 3.49 -43.53
N PRO A 36 -2.15 4.14 -44.24
CA PRO A 36 -3.17 3.45 -45.05
C PRO A 36 -2.70 3.27 -46.51
N PRO A 37 -3.00 2.14 -47.20
CA PRO A 37 -2.90 2.05 -48.64
C PRO A 37 -4.21 2.44 -49.32
N ASP A 38 -4.13 3.42 -50.21
CA ASP A 38 -5.14 3.78 -51.19
C ASP A 38 -5.22 2.74 -52.33
N GLY A 39 -6.41 2.60 -52.92
CA GLY A 39 -6.52 2.29 -54.35
C GLY A 39 -7.20 0.97 -54.74
N VAL A 40 -8.47 0.77 -54.38
CA VAL A 40 -9.31 -0.19 -55.12
C VAL A 40 -10.67 0.43 -55.43
N ALA A 41 -10.91 0.70 -56.71
CA ALA A 41 -12.23 1.02 -57.26
C ALA A 41 -13.11 -0.22 -57.17
N VAL A 42 -14.33 -0.08 -56.65
CA VAL A 42 -15.30 -1.17 -56.60
C VAL A 42 -16.61 -0.69 -57.21
N ASP A 43 -17.03 -1.42 -58.24
CA ASP A 43 -18.28 -1.25 -58.97
C ASP A 43 -19.50 -1.22 -58.04
N THR A 44 -20.36 -0.22 -58.23
CA THR A 44 -21.62 -0.10 -57.51
C THR A 44 -22.61 -1.14 -58.04
N VAL A 45 -22.69 -2.27 -57.36
CA VAL A 45 -23.79 -3.24 -57.51
C VAL A 45 -24.96 -2.73 -56.67
N ASP A 46 -26.02 -2.26 -57.35
CA ASP A 46 -27.25 -1.80 -56.72
C ASP A 46 -28.10 -3.01 -56.31
N LEU A 47 -28.18 -3.27 -55.00
CA LEU A 47 -28.95 -4.37 -54.43
C LEU A 47 -30.35 -3.89 -54.02
N PRO A 48 -31.42 -4.65 -54.29
CA PRO A 48 -32.78 -4.29 -53.91
C PRO A 48 -32.92 -4.19 -52.38
N PRO A 49 -33.86 -3.37 -51.86
CA PRO A 49 -33.96 -3.10 -50.44
C PRO A 49 -34.25 -4.38 -49.65
N ALA A 50 -33.34 -4.71 -48.72
CA ALA A 50 -33.49 -5.83 -47.83
C ALA A 50 -34.67 -5.60 -46.88
N ASN A 51 -35.51 -6.63 -46.73
CA ASN A 51 -36.65 -6.62 -45.83
C ASN A 51 -36.15 -6.54 -44.37
N THR A 52 -36.21 -5.36 -43.76
CA THR A 52 -35.73 -5.16 -42.39
C THR A 52 -36.77 -5.63 -41.38
N VAL A 53 -36.54 -6.80 -40.77
CA VAL A 53 -37.16 -7.16 -39.51
C VAL A 53 -36.50 -6.31 -38.42
N ASN A 54 -37.30 -5.64 -37.59
CA ASN A 54 -36.81 -4.86 -36.47
C ASN A 54 -36.30 -5.83 -35.39
N ILE A 55 -35.02 -6.18 -35.46
CA ILE A 55 -34.35 -6.97 -34.42
C ILE A 55 -34.21 -6.02 -33.23
N ARG A 56 -35.03 -6.23 -32.19
CA ARG A 56 -34.82 -5.57 -30.90
C ARG A 56 -33.45 -6.02 -30.39
N THR A 57 -32.50 -5.10 -30.36
CA THR A 57 -31.20 -5.30 -29.72
C THR A 57 -31.45 -5.69 -28.26
N PRO A 58 -30.99 -6.86 -27.79
CA PRO A 58 -31.00 -7.16 -26.37
C PRO A 58 -30.22 -6.08 -25.62
N GLU A 59 -30.76 -5.63 -24.50
CA GLU A 59 -30.09 -4.65 -23.65
C GLU A 59 -28.72 -5.22 -23.25
N PRO A 60 -27.62 -4.44 -23.37
CA PRO A 60 -26.31 -4.93 -23.00
C PRO A 60 -26.33 -5.41 -21.55
N PRO A 61 -25.70 -6.55 -21.23
CA PRO A 61 -25.62 -7.00 -19.85
C PRO A 61 -24.98 -5.89 -19.01
N PRO A 62 -25.38 -5.75 -17.73
CA PRO A 62 -24.75 -4.79 -16.84
C PRO A 62 -23.24 -5.01 -16.88
N PRO A 63 -22.42 -3.94 -16.84
CA PRO A 63 -20.98 -4.07 -16.81
C PRO A 63 -20.64 -5.05 -15.68
N LEU A 64 -19.90 -6.10 -16.02
CA LEU A 64 -19.28 -6.98 -15.02
C LEU A 64 -18.62 -6.02 -14.03
N ALA A 65 -19.02 -6.13 -12.76
CA ALA A 65 -18.35 -5.42 -11.69
C ALA A 65 -16.85 -5.60 -11.97
N SER A 66 -16.15 -4.50 -12.21
CA SER A 66 -14.69 -4.52 -12.32
C SER A 66 -14.24 -5.40 -11.18
N ASP A 67 -13.60 -6.53 -11.49
CA ASP A 67 -12.86 -7.28 -10.50
C ASP A 67 -12.00 -6.21 -9.82
N GLN A 68 -12.44 -5.77 -8.63
CA GLN A 68 -11.54 -5.13 -7.71
C GLN A 68 -10.42 -6.15 -7.66
N GLU A 69 -9.24 -5.77 -8.14
CA GLU A 69 -8.04 -6.58 -7.96
C GLU A 69 -8.15 -7.09 -6.54
N ASP A 70 -8.45 -8.38 -6.44
CA ASP A 70 -8.74 -9.02 -5.18
C ASP A 70 -7.36 -9.02 -4.54
N GLN A 71 -7.04 -7.92 -3.86
CA GLN A 71 -5.79 -7.68 -3.17
C GLN A 71 -5.80 -8.72 -2.07
N ARG A 72 -5.40 -9.94 -2.43
CA ARG A 72 -5.25 -11.03 -1.49
C ARG A 72 -4.26 -10.53 -0.48
N GLN A 73 -4.78 -10.08 0.66
CA GLN A 73 -3.99 -9.68 1.79
C GLN A 73 -3.09 -10.88 2.10
N PRO A 74 -1.76 -10.75 1.98
CA PRO A 74 -0.87 -11.90 2.09
C PRO A 74 -0.89 -12.51 3.50
N TYR A 75 -1.43 -11.79 4.48
CA TYR A 75 -1.71 -12.28 5.82
C TYR A 75 -3.19 -12.15 6.15
N ARG A 76 -3.72 -13.20 6.77
CA ARG A 76 -5.10 -13.26 7.28
C ARG A 76 -5.22 -12.55 8.61
N SER A 77 -4.18 -12.64 9.45
CA SER A 77 -4.12 -11.96 10.73
C SER A 77 -2.73 -11.41 11.02
N LEU A 78 -2.72 -10.28 11.73
CA LEU A 78 -1.54 -9.65 12.32
C LEU A 78 -1.97 -9.10 13.68
N SER A 79 -1.32 -9.54 14.76
CA SER A 79 -1.55 -9.04 16.11
C SER A 79 -0.25 -8.83 16.86
N LEU A 80 -0.31 -7.98 17.89
CA LEU A 80 0.75 -7.85 18.87
C LEU A 80 0.44 -8.72 20.09
N GLY A 81 1.50 -9.30 20.65
CA GLY A 81 1.47 -10.05 21.89
C GLY A 81 2.71 -9.79 22.72
N GLY A 82 2.75 -10.32 23.94
CA GLY A 82 3.85 -10.08 24.87
C GLY A 82 3.84 -8.71 25.54
N ILE A 83 2.78 -7.91 25.35
CA ILE A 83 2.55 -6.69 26.15
C ILE A 83 2.05 -7.14 27.54
N PRO A 84 2.82 -6.89 28.62
CA PRO A 84 2.40 -7.26 29.97
C PRO A 84 1.23 -6.40 30.45
N ASP A 85 0.60 -6.84 31.53
CA ASP A 85 -0.35 -6.01 32.27
C ASP A 85 0.34 -4.82 32.96
N GLU A 86 -0.48 -3.90 33.47
CA GLU A 86 0.00 -2.65 34.08
C GLU A 86 0.89 -2.92 35.31
N GLU A 87 0.55 -3.93 36.12
CA GLU A 87 1.31 -4.32 37.29
C GLU A 87 2.72 -4.84 36.94
N ALA A 88 2.85 -5.71 35.93
CA ALA A 88 4.14 -6.24 35.51
C ALA A 88 5.00 -5.19 34.82
N LEU A 89 4.41 -4.30 34.02
CA LEU A 89 5.11 -3.17 33.39
C LEU A 89 5.77 -2.26 34.44
N ARG A 90 5.08 -2.03 35.56
CA ARG A 90 5.59 -1.27 36.70
C ARG A 90 6.78 -1.97 37.38
N ALA A 91 6.74 -3.29 37.54
CA ALA A 91 7.80 -4.05 38.19
C ALA A 91 9.09 -4.14 37.35
N ASN A 92 8.94 -4.18 36.02
CA ASN A 92 10.05 -4.38 35.09
C ASN A 92 10.66 -3.06 34.54
N ASN A 93 10.35 -1.91 35.15
CA ASN A 93 10.81 -0.60 34.70
C ASN A 93 10.51 -0.32 33.21
N GLY A 94 9.39 -0.82 32.69
CA GLY A 94 9.05 -0.67 31.26
C GLY A 94 9.96 -1.46 30.32
N THR A 95 10.61 -2.54 30.78
CA THR A 95 11.39 -3.46 29.93
C THR A 95 10.65 -4.77 29.73
N PHE A 96 10.36 -5.12 28.47
CA PHE A 96 9.60 -6.33 28.13
C PHE A 96 9.81 -6.71 26.66
N VAL A 97 9.46 -7.95 26.31
CA VAL A 97 9.57 -8.47 24.93
C VAL A 97 8.19 -8.53 24.30
N VAL A 98 8.04 -7.88 23.15
CA VAL A 98 6.84 -7.93 22.33
C VAL A 98 7.04 -8.85 21.14
N THR A 99 5.97 -9.48 20.70
CA THR A 99 5.99 -10.42 19.57
C THR A 99 4.85 -10.10 18.62
N ALA A 100 5.12 -10.09 17.32
CA ALA A 100 4.15 -10.05 16.26
C ALA A 100 3.68 -11.47 15.94
N GLN A 101 2.38 -11.73 16.05
CA GLN A 101 1.78 -12.99 15.59
C GLN A 101 1.15 -12.75 14.21
N LEU A 102 1.52 -13.60 13.25
CA LEU A 102 1.05 -13.54 11.88
C LEU A 102 0.48 -14.91 11.49
N ASP A 103 -0.62 -14.90 10.73
CA ASP A 103 -1.12 -16.09 10.05
C ASP A 103 -1.33 -15.78 8.55
N PRO A 104 -0.58 -16.42 7.62
CA PRO A 104 0.52 -17.37 7.86
C PRO A 104 1.77 -16.69 8.42
N MET A 105 2.83 -17.47 8.69
CA MET A 105 4.14 -16.93 9.07
C MET A 105 4.68 -15.93 8.04
N LEU A 106 5.57 -15.03 8.49
CA LEU A 106 6.18 -13.99 7.65
C LEU A 106 6.73 -14.59 6.34
N GLN A 107 6.20 -14.11 5.22
CA GLN A 107 6.57 -14.56 3.89
C GLN A 107 7.98 -14.07 3.51
N ARG A 108 8.64 -14.80 2.61
CA ARG A 108 9.97 -14.37 2.11
C ARG A 108 9.84 -13.06 1.33
N GLY A 109 10.83 -12.17 1.48
CA GLY A 109 10.80 -10.82 0.89
C GLY A 109 9.97 -9.83 1.70
N HIS A 110 9.31 -10.26 2.78
CA HIS A 110 8.61 -9.35 3.67
C HIS A 110 9.46 -9.07 4.91
N ARG A 111 9.34 -7.86 5.44
CA ARG A 111 10.04 -7.40 6.65
C ARG A 111 9.02 -6.91 7.68
N ILE A 112 9.39 -6.97 8.94
CA ILE A 112 8.64 -6.44 10.08
C ILE A 112 9.35 -5.20 10.59
N ARG A 113 8.55 -4.18 10.90
CA ARG A 113 8.99 -2.98 11.60
C ARG A 113 8.10 -2.75 12.83
N PHE A 114 8.73 -2.61 13.99
CA PHE A 114 8.06 -2.20 15.22
C PHE A 114 8.25 -0.71 15.44
N LEU A 115 7.18 0.00 15.78
CA LEU A 115 7.21 1.42 16.10
C LEU A 115 6.54 1.67 17.43
N LEU A 116 7.21 2.43 18.29
CA LEU A 116 6.66 2.96 19.53
C LEU A 116 6.34 4.43 19.32
N ASP A 117 5.07 4.81 19.45
CA ASP A 117 4.58 6.17 19.21
C ASP A 117 4.98 6.72 17.83
N GLY A 118 5.00 5.84 16.82
CA GLY A 118 5.42 6.15 15.45
C GLY A 118 6.94 6.17 15.23
N ILE A 119 7.75 5.94 16.27
CA ILE A 119 9.21 5.91 16.17
C ILE A 119 9.70 4.45 16.01
N PRO A 120 10.39 4.10 14.90
CA PRO A 120 10.95 2.77 14.71
C PRO A 120 11.94 2.40 15.82
N GLN A 121 11.75 1.24 16.45
CA GLN A 121 12.59 0.77 17.56
C GLN A 121 13.76 -0.11 17.09
N ALA A 122 13.69 -0.60 15.85
CA ALA A 122 14.74 -1.39 15.21
C ALA A 122 14.67 -1.20 13.69
N ALA A 123 15.76 -1.57 12.99
CA ALA A 123 15.74 -1.66 11.54
C ALA A 123 14.74 -2.73 11.08
N PRO A 124 14.02 -2.53 9.96
CA PRO A 124 13.12 -3.55 9.42
C PRO A 124 13.86 -4.86 9.14
N GLY A 125 13.28 -5.98 9.56
CA GLY A 125 13.93 -7.29 9.43
C GLY A 125 12.94 -8.44 9.48
N THR A 126 13.42 -9.67 9.63
CA THR A 126 12.55 -10.86 9.71
C THR A 126 12.18 -11.25 11.13
N ALA A 127 12.75 -10.57 12.13
CA ALA A 127 12.48 -10.82 13.53
C ALA A 127 11.03 -10.44 13.88
N THR A 128 10.27 -11.42 14.37
CA THR A 128 8.90 -11.22 14.85
C THR A 128 8.85 -10.84 16.32
N ALA A 129 9.99 -10.73 17.01
CA ALA A 129 10.06 -10.32 18.40
C ALA A 129 11.04 -9.16 18.59
N LEU A 130 10.72 -8.27 19.52
CA LEU A 130 11.54 -7.11 19.86
C LEU A 130 11.53 -6.91 21.38
N GLN A 131 12.71 -6.67 21.96
CA GLN A 131 12.82 -6.21 23.33
C GLN A 131 12.73 -4.69 23.39
N LEU A 132 11.70 -4.20 24.09
CA LEU A 132 11.58 -2.80 24.48
C LEU A 132 12.28 -2.61 25.82
N ASN A 133 13.06 -1.54 25.94
CA ASN A 133 13.86 -1.28 27.13
C ASN A 133 13.53 0.09 27.69
N ASN A 134 13.31 0.13 29.01
CA ASN A 134 13.17 1.36 29.77
C ASN A 134 12.16 2.35 29.15
N ILE A 135 10.99 1.85 28.73
CA ILE A 135 9.92 2.70 28.21
C ILE A 135 9.54 3.72 29.28
N ASP A 136 9.32 4.97 28.84
CA ASP A 136 8.96 6.06 29.73
C ASP A 136 7.57 5.86 30.32
N ARG A 137 7.27 6.63 31.37
CA ARG A 137 5.93 6.58 31.99
C ARG A 137 4.94 7.30 31.07
N GLY A 138 3.72 6.80 31.05
CA GLY A 138 2.64 7.37 30.24
C GLY A 138 1.93 6.32 29.41
N THR A 139 1.05 6.80 28.54
CA THR A 139 0.35 5.97 27.57
C THR A 139 1.13 5.97 26.28
N HIS A 140 1.38 4.78 25.76
CA HIS A 140 2.14 4.55 24.54
C HIS A 140 1.33 3.70 23.56
N VAL A 141 1.59 3.89 22.27
CA VAL A 141 1.03 3.07 21.20
C VAL A 141 2.16 2.29 20.56
N LEU A 142 2.09 0.96 20.68
CA LEU A 142 2.98 0.07 19.95
C LEU A 142 2.30 -0.35 18.66
N SER A 143 3.00 -0.20 17.55
CA SER A 143 2.54 -0.66 16.24
C SER A 143 3.55 -1.62 15.64
N VAL A 144 3.02 -2.57 14.87
CA VAL A 144 3.81 -3.47 14.03
C VAL A 144 3.33 -3.36 12.60
N GLU A 145 4.28 -3.26 11.68
CA GLU A 145 4.05 -3.16 10.26
C GLU A 145 4.74 -4.31 9.54
N VAL A 146 4.05 -4.88 8.56
CA VAL A 146 4.64 -5.78 7.58
C VAL A 146 4.90 -4.99 6.30
N LEU A 147 6.16 -4.94 5.89
CA LEU A 147 6.67 -4.24 4.73
C LEU A 147 6.96 -5.25 3.61
N ALA A 148 6.63 -4.88 2.38
CA ALA A 148 7.13 -5.56 1.18
C ALA A 148 8.61 -5.20 0.92
N ASP A 149 9.23 -5.87 -0.06
CA ASP A 149 10.63 -5.61 -0.43
C ASP A 149 10.89 -4.14 -0.83
N ASN A 150 9.89 -3.48 -1.39
CA ASN A 150 9.89 -2.05 -1.80
C ASN A 150 9.55 -1.07 -0.67
N ASP A 151 9.58 -1.51 0.60
CA ASP A 151 9.19 -0.74 1.80
C ASP A 151 7.73 -0.28 1.86
N GLN A 152 6.86 -0.80 0.98
CA GLN A 152 5.43 -0.56 1.06
C GLN A 152 4.83 -1.29 2.27
N VAL A 153 4.05 -0.58 3.08
CA VAL A 153 3.29 -1.18 4.18
C VAL A 153 2.16 -2.03 3.58
N ILE A 154 2.22 -3.33 3.83
CA ILE A 154 1.21 -4.28 3.42
C ILE A 154 0.10 -4.37 4.47
N GLN A 155 0.49 -4.46 5.74
CA GLN A 155 -0.44 -4.59 6.85
C GLN A 155 0.15 -3.96 8.11
N ARG A 156 -0.72 -3.43 8.97
CA ARG A 156 -0.37 -2.83 10.26
C ARG A 156 -1.33 -3.31 11.35
N ALA A 157 -0.81 -3.52 12.54
CA ALA A 157 -1.58 -3.66 13.77
C ALA A 157 -1.02 -2.73 14.84
N GLU A 158 -1.85 -2.30 15.77
CA GLU A 158 -1.46 -1.40 16.85
C GLU A 158 -2.16 -1.77 18.15
N GLN A 159 -1.49 -1.49 19.27
CA GLN A 159 -2.01 -1.72 20.61
C GLN A 159 -1.50 -0.65 21.56
N GLN A 160 -2.41 -0.07 22.33
CA GLN A 160 -2.10 0.90 23.36
C GLN A 160 -1.79 0.21 24.70
N PHE A 161 -0.84 0.74 25.45
CA PHE A 161 -0.52 0.30 26.82
C PHE A 161 -0.07 1.49 27.68
N THR A 162 -0.11 1.31 29.01
CA THR A 162 0.26 2.37 29.97
C THR A 162 1.37 1.89 30.88
N VAL A 163 2.39 2.73 31.07
CA VAL A 163 3.52 2.50 31.97
C VAL A 163 3.44 3.48 33.15
N GLN A 164 3.48 2.96 34.37
CA GLN A 164 3.48 3.77 35.59
C GLN A 164 4.80 3.59 36.35
N ARG A 165 5.33 4.67 36.94
CA ARG A 165 6.50 4.61 37.85
C ARG A 165 6.06 5.05 39.24
N VAL A 166 6.34 4.21 40.24
CA VAL A 166 6.15 4.60 41.64
C VAL A 166 7.36 5.37 42.12
N HIS A 167 7.13 6.57 42.64
CA HIS A 167 8.18 7.35 43.28
C HIS A 167 8.34 6.82 44.72
N THR A 168 9.43 6.11 45.01
CA THR A 168 9.66 5.54 46.35
C THR A 168 10.32 6.52 47.33
N SER A 169 10.43 7.81 46.98
CA SER A 169 10.91 8.83 47.92
C SER A 169 9.79 9.30 48.87
N SER A 170 9.35 8.44 49.78
CA SER A 170 8.66 8.92 50.98
C SER A 170 9.71 8.98 52.09
N PRO A 171 10.08 10.18 52.60
CA PRO A 171 10.95 10.25 53.75
C PRO A 171 10.20 9.64 54.93
N GLY A 172 10.72 8.52 55.44
CA GLY A 172 10.26 7.93 56.70
C GLY A 172 10.30 9.01 57.77
N ARG A 173 9.12 9.41 58.26
CA ARG A 173 9.02 10.31 59.39
C ARG A 173 9.51 9.54 60.63
N PRO A 174 10.45 10.08 61.42
CA PRO A 174 10.95 9.43 62.63
C PRO A 174 9.86 9.26 63.69
#